data_AF-A0A162QAV9-F1
#
_entry.id   AF-A0A162QAV9-F1
#
_cell.length_a   1.000
_cell.length_b   1.000
_cell.length_c   1.000
_cell.angle_alpha   90.00
_cell.angle_beta   90.00
_cell.angle_gamma   90.00
#
_symmetry.space_group_name_H-M   'P 1'
#
loop_
_entity.id
_entity.type
_entity.pdbx_description
1 polymer ?
#
loop_
_entity_poly.entity_id
_entity_poly.type
_entity_poly.pdbx_seq_one_letter_code
_entity_poly.pdbx_strand_id
1 'polypeptide(L)'
;MPPFKFGNFSLSESEVFYESSYSIGLVNLKPIVPILNAHSVFILFFTDVLIVPKRVVPRYSLLTVQEVTDLSESAKLISEVIEDEYCDASNKGCVWLIQDGKEAGQTIMD
;
A
#
# COMPACT_ATOMS: atom_id res chain seq x y z
N MET A 1 5.28 15.36 16.74
CA MET A 1 4.18 14.49 16.29
C MET A 1 4.77 13.54 15.28
N PRO A 2 4.39 12.25 15.27
CA PRO A 2 4.82 11.36 14.21
C PRO A 2 4.41 11.98 12.86
N PRO A 3 5.32 12.05 11.87
CA PRO A 3 5.05 12.77 10.62
C PRO A 3 3.95 12.10 9.78
N PHE A 4 3.65 10.83 10.05
CA PHE A 4 2.74 10.01 9.25
C PHE A 4 1.62 9.39 10.09
N LYS A 5 0.50 9.14 9.42
CA LYS A 5 -0.69 8.49 9.97
C LYS A 5 -1.27 7.48 8.98
N PHE A 6 -1.84 6.41 9.52
CA PHE A 6 -2.73 5.51 8.81
C PHE A 6 -4.03 5.41 9.60
N GLY A 7 -5.02 6.20 9.21
CA GLY A 7 -6.15 6.49 10.07
C GLY A 7 -5.71 7.13 11.40
N ASN A 8 -6.22 6.60 12.50
CA ASN A 8 -5.88 6.99 13.87
C ASN A 8 -4.54 6.44 14.35
N PHE A 9 -3.92 5.52 13.60
CA PHE A 9 -2.62 4.97 13.93
C PHE A 9 -1.52 5.97 13.59
N SER A 10 -0.71 6.28 14.58
CA SER A 10 0.53 7.04 14.40
C SER A 10 1.63 6.13 13.94
N LEU A 11 2.32 6.49 12.86
CA LEU A 11 3.40 5.70 12.29
C LEU A 11 4.76 6.32 12.60
N SER A 12 5.72 5.47 12.93
CA SER A 12 7.14 5.82 12.95
C SER A 12 7.71 5.85 11.53
N GLU A 13 8.82 6.57 11.33
CA GLU A 13 9.51 6.60 10.03
C GLU A 13 10.00 5.21 9.62
N SER A 14 10.35 4.34 10.57
CA SER A 14 10.76 2.96 10.28
C SER A 14 9.66 2.06 9.74
N GLU A 15 8.39 2.45 9.88
CA GLU A 15 7.24 1.72 9.32
C GLU A 15 6.91 2.15 7.88
N VAL A 16 7.60 3.19 7.38
CA VAL A 16 7.41 3.75 6.04
C VAL A 16 8.63 3.41 5.17
N PHE A 17 8.43 2.65 4.09
CA PHE A 17 9.51 2.30 3.16
C PHE A 17 9.59 3.22 1.94
N TYR A 18 8.54 4.01 1.69
CA TYR A 18 8.43 4.90 0.55
C TYR A 18 7.67 6.17 0.92
N GLU A 19 8.09 7.30 0.36
CA GLU A 19 7.44 8.59 0.53
C GLU A 19 7.48 9.39 -0.78
N SER A 20 6.33 9.93 -1.19
CA SER A 20 6.19 10.88 -2.30
C SER A 20 5.72 12.24 -1.78
N SER A 21 5.20 13.12 -2.65
CA SER A 21 4.62 14.38 -2.19
C SER A 21 3.34 14.17 -1.40
N TYR A 22 2.50 13.22 -1.81
CA TYR A 22 1.16 13.02 -1.24
C TYR A 22 0.89 11.62 -0.69
N SER A 23 1.80 10.67 -0.86
CA SER A 23 1.60 9.27 -0.49
C SER A 23 2.76 8.72 0.34
N ILE A 24 2.48 7.63 1.07
CA ILE A 24 3.46 6.81 1.78
C ILE A 24 3.21 5.33 1.48
N GLY A 25 4.30 4.54 1.47
CA GLY A 25 4.27 3.08 1.35
C GLY A 25 4.57 2.40 2.68
N LEU A 26 3.75 1.42 3.05
CA LEU A 26 3.81 0.69 4.32
C LEU A 26 3.83 -0.82 4.06
N VAL A 27 4.53 -1.60 4.88
CA VAL A 27 4.40 -3.07 4.85
C VAL A 27 3.05 -3.50 5.44
N ASN A 28 2.36 -4.44 4.80
CA ASN A 28 1.09 -4.93 5.34
C ASN A 28 1.33 -6.06 6.35
N LEU A 29 1.03 -5.80 7.62
CA LEU A 29 1.15 -6.81 8.68
C LEU A 29 0.11 -7.95 8.56
N LYS A 30 -0.96 -7.76 7.76
CA LYS A 30 -2.01 -8.75 7.51
C LYS A 30 -2.24 -8.91 5.99
N PRO A 31 -1.36 -9.65 5.29
CA PRO A 31 -1.45 -9.89 3.85
C PRO A 31 -2.80 -10.50 3.42
N ILE A 32 -3.31 -10.08 2.25
CA ILE A 32 -4.63 -10.49 1.72
C ILE A 32 -4.53 -11.83 0.97
N VAL A 33 -3.41 -12.11 0.31
CA VAL A 33 -3.24 -13.32 -0.50
C VAL A 33 -2.67 -14.45 0.35
N PRO A 34 -3.40 -15.57 0.53
CA PRO A 34 -2.83 -16.74 1.16
C PRO A 34 -1.94 -17.50 0.16
N ILE A 35 -0.63 -17.47 0.40
CA ILE A 35 0.30 -18.62 0.39
C ILE A 35 0.26 -19.58 -0.82
N LEU A 36 -0.20 -19.20 -2.01
CA LEU A 36 -0.33 -20.18 -3.09
C LEU A 36 1.00 -20.53 -3.78
N ASN A 37 2.08 -19.75 -3.63
CA ASN A 37 3.41 -20.06 -4.20
C ASN A 37 4.62 -19.42 -3.48
N ALA A 38 4.52 -19.00 -2.22
CA ALA A 38 5.67 -18.39 -1.54
C ALA A 38 6.70 -19.45 -1.10
N HIS A 39 7.89 -19.45 -1.70
CA HIS A 39 9.01 -20.33 -1.31
C HIS A 39 9.52 -20.08 0.13
N SER A 40 9.16 -18.96 0.77
CA SER A 40 9.53 -18.63 2.17
C SER A 40 8.57 -17.62 2.79
N VAL A 41 8.34 -17.72 4.11
CA VAL A 41 7.54 -16.78 4.92
C VAL A 41 8.08 -15.36 4.85
N PHE A 42 9.39 -15.19 4.60
CA PHE A 42 10.01 -13.88 4.45
C PHE A 42 9.43 -13.09 3.28
N ILE A 43 9.18 -13.73 2.12
CA ILE A 43 8.67 -13.07 0.90
C ILE A 43 7.24 -12.54 1.08
N LEU A 44 6.45 -13.15 1.97
CA LEU A 44 5.05 -12.77 2.22
C LEU A 44 4.92 -11.35 2.77
N PHE A 45 5.84 -10.91 3.62
CA PHE A 45 5.77 -9.57 4.22
C PHE A 45 6.22 -8.45 3.28
N PHE A 46 7.01 -8.78 2.24
CA PHE A 46 7.55 -7.77 1.32
C PHE A 46 6.73 -7.63 0.03
N THR A 47 5.84 -8.57 -0.28
CA THR A 47 5.03 -8.54 -1.50
C THR A 47 3.64 -7.94 -1.29
N ASP A 48 3.11 -8.00 -0.07
CA ASP A 48 1.87 -7.33 0.30
C ASP A 48 2.17 -6.00 1.02
N VAL A 49 1.97 -4.91 0.29
CA VAL A 49 2.21 -3.55 0.79
C VAL A 49 0.95 -2.69 0.71
N LEU A 50 0.89 -1.64 1.51
CA LEU A 50 -0.14 -0.61 1.46
C LEU A 50 0.47 0.67 0.91
N ILE A 51 -0.27 1.35 0.04
CA ILE A 51 0.07 2.68 -0.46
C ILE A 51 -1.09 3.58 -0.08
N VAL A 52 -0.81 4.61 0.72
CA VAL A 52 -1.86 5.42 1.34
C VAL A 52 -1.54 6.92 1.21
N PRO A 53 -2.57 7.78 1.09
CA PRO A 53 -2.36 9.22 1.10
C PRO A 53 -1.86 9.68 2.47
N LYS A 54 -0.96 10.67 2.49
CA LYS A 54 -0.50 11.34 3.72
C LYS A 54 -1.65 12.04 4.46
N ARG A 55 -2.58 12.61 3.69
CA ARG A 55 -3.80 13.20 4.23
C ARG A 55 -4.80 12.10 4.51
N VAL A 56 -5.18 11.95 5.78
CA VAL A 56 -6.16 10.95 6.21
C VAL A 56 -7.54 11.35 5.72
N VAL A 57 -8.09 10.57 4.79
CA VAL A 57 -9.48 10.69 4.31
C VAL A 57 -10.15 9.32 4.28
N PRO A 58 -11.45 9.23 4.65
CA PRO A 58 -12.14 7.95 4.74
C PRO A 58 -12.51 7.35 3.38
N ARG A 59 -12.61 8.17 2.33
CA ARG A 59 -13.17 7.78 1.02
C ARG A 59 -12.30 8.27 -0.12
N TYR A 60 -12.18 7.47 -1.17
CA TYR A 60 -11.41 7.79 -2.37
C TYR A 60 -11.92 9.07 -3.05
N SER A 61 -13.23 9.32 -3.00
CA SER A 61 -13.87 10.53 -3.55
C SER A 61 -13.47 11.84 -2.88
N LEU A 62 -12.80 11.79 -1.72
CA LEU A 62 -12.31 12.97 -1.00
C LEU A 62 -10.86 13.33 -1.34
N LEU A 63 -10.20 12.52 -2.16
CA LEU A 63 -8.87 12.83 -2.69
C LEU A 63 -8.96 13.94 -3.74
N THR A 64 -7.97 14.81 -3.72
CA THR A 64 -7.73 15.78 -4.78
C THR A 64 -7.17 15.06 -6.01
N VAL A 65 -7.21 15.73 -7.17
CA VAL A 65 -6.59 15.21 -8.40
C VAL A 65 -5.10 14.95 -8.19
N GLN A 66 -4.40 15.85 -7.48
CA GLN A 66 -2.98 15.70 -7.18
C GLN A 66 -2.71 14.45 -6.34
N GLU A 67 -3.53 14.18 -5.33
CA GLU A 67 -3.39 12.99 -4.48
C GLU A 67 -3.73 11.71 -5.25
N VAL A 68 -4.76 11.71 -6.10
CA VAL A 68 -5.08 10.54 -6.95
C VAL A 68 -3.95 10.22 -7.92
N THR A 69 -3.39 11.25 -8.58
CA THR A 69 -2.26 11.09 -9.50
C THR A 69 -1.04 10.55 -8.77
N ASP A 70 -0.63 11.20 -7.68
CA ASP A 70 0.53 10.79 -6.90
C ASP A 70 0.36 9.36 -6.34
N LEU A 71 -0.82 9.01 -5.80
CA LEU A 71 -1.11 7.66 -5.31
C LEU A 71 -0.97 6.61 -6.41
N SER A 72 -1.44 6.91 -7.62
CA SER A 72 -1.39 5.99 -8.77
C SER A 72 0.03 5.85 -9.32
N GLU A 73 0.78 6.96 -9.39
CA GLU A 73 2.19 6.96 -9.80
C GLU A 73 3.07 6.21 -8.79
N SER A 74 2.84 6.42 -7.49
CA SER A 74 3.48 5.67 -6.41
C SER A 74 3.17 4.18 -6.51
N ALA A 75 1.90 3.82 -6.73
CA ALA A 75 1.50 2.42 -6.90
C ALA A 75 2.19 1.74 -8.09
N LYS A 76 2.25 2.42 -9.23
CA LYS A 76 2.98 1.96 -10.41
C LYS A 76 4.45 1.70 -10.11
N LEU A 77 5.14 2.67 -9.53
CA LEU A 77 6.56 2.56 -9.21
C LEU A 77 6.82 1.40 -8.24
N ILE A 78 6.03 1.31 -7.17
CA ILE A 78 6.20 0.29 -6.13
C ILE A 78 5.91 -1.10 -6.70
N SER A 79 4.88 -1.26 -7.54
CA SER A 79 4.61 -2.55 -8.16
C SER A 79 5.73 -2.99 -9.11
N GLU A 80 6.32 -2.07 -9.88
CA GLU A 80 7.46 -2.38 -10.75
C GLU A 80 8.65 -2.88 -9.93
N VAL A 81 8.98 -2.21 -8.83
CA VAL A 81 10.04 -2.63 -7.91
C VAL A 81 9.74 -4.01 -7.29
N ILE A 82 8.51 -4.24 -6.81
CA ILE A 82 8.14 -5.53 -6.22
C ILE A 82 8.24 -6.66 -7.25
N GLU A 83 7.75 -6.44 -8.47
CA GLU A 83 7.82 -7.44 -9.53
C GLU A 83 9.26 -7.73 -9.96
N ASP A 84 10.13 -6.71 -10.02
CA ASP A 84 11.54 -6.90 -10.41
C ASP A 84 12.36 -7.61 -9.33
N GLU A 85 12.09 -7.33 -8.05
CA GLU A 85 12.85 -7.90 -6.93
C GLU A 85 12.33 -9.28 -6.48
N TYR A 86 11.02 -9.54 -6.60
CA TYR A 86 10.39 -10.70 -5.98
C TYR A 86 9.64 -11.63 -6.93
N CYS A 87 9.49 -11.29 -8.22
CA CYS A 87 8.86 -12.17 -9.21
C CYS A 87 9.87 -12.67 -10.24
N ASP A 88 9.73 -13.95 -10.63
CA ASP A 88 10.47 -14.48 -11.78
C ASP A 88 10.01 -13.78 -13.07
N ALA A 89 10.94 -13.57 -14.01
CA ALA A 89 10.65 -12.86 -15.27
C ALA A 89 9.51 -13.49 -16.11
N SER A 90 9.23 -14.78 -15.91
CA SER A 90 8.17 -15.53 -16.59
C SER A 90 6.80 -15.45 -15.90
N ASN A 91 6.68 -14.83 -14.71
CA ASN A 91 5.46 -14.81 -13.92
C ASN A 91 5.27 -13.47 -13.17
N LYS A 92 5.31 -12.36 -13.90
CA LYS A 92 5.03 -11.02 -13.36
C LYS A 92 3.53 -10.74 -13.29
N GLY A 93 3.11 -10.08 -12.22
CA GLY A 93 1.75 -9.57 -12.08
C GLY A 93 1.45 -9.10 -10.66
N CYS A 94 0.78 -7.96 -10.56
CA CYS A 94 0.35 -7.36 -9.30
C CYS A 94 -1.17 -7.14 -9.30
N VAL A 95 -1.81 -7.36 -8.15
CA VAL A 95 -3.22 -7.01 -7.94
C VAL A 95 -3.28 -5.70 -7.16
N TRP A 96 -3.90 -4.69 -7.75
CA TRP A 96 -4.20 -3.45 -7.04
C TRP A 96 -5.65 -3.47 -6.58
N LEU A 97 -5.86 -3.24 -5.29
CA LEU A 97 -7.18 -3.33 -4.70
C LEU A 97 -7.43 -2.16 -3.73
N ILE A 98 -8.58 -1.52 -3.89
CA ILE A 98 -9.06 -0.45 -3.02
C ILE A 98 -10.42 -0.88 -2.47
N GLN A 99 -10.53 -0.94 -1.14
CA GLN A 99 -11.80 -1.15 -0.45
C GLN A 99 -12.35 0.21 -0.03
N ASP A 100 -13.08 0.89 -0.93
CA ASP A 100 -13.61 2.24 -0.70
C ASP A 100 -14.99 2.19 -0.01
N GLY A 101 -14.98 2.18 1.32
CA GLY A 101 -16.17 2.17 2.17
C GLY A 101 -16.37 0.86 2.94
N LYS A 102 -17.13 0.97 4.05
CA LYS A 102 -17.39 -0.15 4.97
C LYS A 102 -17.94 -1.40 4.27
N GLU A 103 -18.93 -1.24 3.38
CA GLU A 103 -19.55 -2.35 2.65
C GLU A 103 -18.60 -2.98 1.62
N ALA A 104 -17.54 -2.27 1.21
CA ALA A 104 -16.47 -2.82 0.37
C ALA A 104 -15.40 -3.57 1.19
N GLY A 105 -15.55 -3.64 2.52
CA GLY A 105 -14.61 -4.30 3.42
C GLY A 105 -13.54 -3.40 4.04
N GLN A 106 -13.66 -2.07 3.92
CA GLN A 106 -12.73 -1.13 4.55
C GLN A 106 -12.72 -1.29 6.08
N THR A 107 -11.54 -1.48 6.66
CA THR A 107 -11.38 -1.69 8.12
C THR A 107 -10.85 -0.47 8.85
N ILE A 108 -10.14 0.43 8.15
CA ILE A 108 -9.60 1.68 8.71
C ILE A 108 -10.32 2.85 8.02
N MET A 109 -11.12 3.60 8.78
CA MET A 109 -11.95 4.71 8.27
C MET A 109 -11.52 6.09 8.78
N ASP A 110 -10.90 6.16 9.96
CA ASP A 110 -10.54 7.39 10.65
C ASP A 110 -9.09 7.33 11.08
#